data_AF-A0A357R1V7-F1
#
_entry.id   AF-A0A357R1V7-F1
#
_cell.length_a   1.000
_cell.length_b   1.000
_cell.length_c   1.000
_cell.angle_alpha   90.00
_cell.angle_beta   90.00
_cell.angle_gamma   90.00
#
_symmetry.space_group_name_H-M   'P 1'
#
loop_
_entity.id
_entity.type
_entity.pdbx_description
1 polymer ?
#
loop_
_entity_poly.entity_id
_entity_poly.type
_entity_poly.pdbx_seq_one_letter_code
_entity_poly.pdbx_strand_id
1 'polypeptide(L)'
;MKELHVELCIGTYEDFKAVDGLPIDRIELNHALELGGLTPSIGLLKQIKAETSLPILCMVRPHAHGFHYCKQEIELMMFDAKQLLEHGADGIVFGFLNEDLSIDEISTKLMTDLIHSYKKEAVFHKAFDQTGNLEEAVKTLISCHVDRILTEGGNHQGQIEYGLPTLARLIQNHQ
;
A
#
# COMPACT_ATOMS: atom_id res chain seq x y z
N MET A 1 4.20 24.68 9.57
CA MET A 1 3.43 23.84 8.64
C MET A 1 4.00 22.43 8.73
N LYS A 2 3.17 21.39 8.78
CA LYS A 2 3.68 20.00 8.66
C LYS A 2 4.34 19.87 7.28
N GLU A 3 5.48 19.20 7.22
CA GLU A 3 6.16 18.88 5.97
C GLU A 3 5.28 17.95 5.14
N LEU A 4 5.09 18.26 3.85
CA LEU A 4 4.28 17.46 2.95
C LEU A 4 5.19 16.46 2.26
N HIS A 5 4.97 15.17 2.50
CA HIS A 5 5.63 14.11 1.76
C HIS A 5 4.81 13.71 0.54
N VAL A 6 5.43 13.73 -0.63
CA VAL A 6 4.84 13.40 -1.92
C VAL A 6 5.31 12.01 -2.35
N GLU A 7 4.35 11.12 -2.57
CA GLU A 7 4.57 9.80 -3.15
C GLU A 7 3.89 9.73 -4.53
N LEU A 8 4.58 9.14 -5.51
CA LEU A 8 4.02 8.88 -6.84
C LEU A 8 3.94 7.38 -7.13
N CYS A 9 2.78 6.93 -7.61
CA CYS A 9 2.59 5.58 -8.13
C CYS A 9 3.14 5.47 -9.55
N ILE A 10 3.93 4.44 -9.82
CA ILE A 10 4.46 4.12 -11.16
C ILE A 10 4.25 2.64 -11.48
N GLY A 11 4.07 2.30 -12.75
CA GLY A 11 3.78 0.93 -13.21
C GLY A 11 4.81 0.35 -14.17
N THR A 12 5.65 1.21 -14.75
CA THR A 12 6.61 0.86 -15.80
C THR A 12 7.95 1.55 -15.60
N TYR A 13 8.95 1.13 -16.38
CA TYR A 13 10.24 1.81 -16.41
C TYR A 13 10.15 3.19 -17.07
N GLU A 14 9.25 3.37 -18.03
CA GLU A 14 9.01 4.68 -18.66
C GLU A 14 8.44 5.69 -17.66
N ASP A 15 7.49 5.26 -16.82
CA ASP A 15 6.96 6.07 -15.72
C ASP A 15 8.08 6.50 -14.77
N PHE A 16 9.02 5.61 -14.44
CA PHE A 16 10.19 5.96 -13.64
C PHE A 16 11.00 7.08 -14.29
N LYS A 17 11.32 6.99 -15.59
CA LYS A 17 12.05 8.05 -16.28
C LYS A 17 11.28 9.38 -16.32
N ALA A 18 9.95 9.34 -16.29
CA ALA A 18 9.13 10.54 -16.24
C ALA A 18 9.13 11.23 -14.86
N VAL A 19 9.34 10.48 -13.77
CA VAL A 19 9.39 11.01 -12.40
C VAL A 19 10.81 11.22 -11.87
N ASP A 20 11.82 10.68 -12.54
CA ASP A 20 13.23 10.82 -12.19
C ASP A 20 13.64 12.31 -12.18
N GLY A 21 14.21 12.76 -11.06
CA GLY A 21 14.58 14.16 -10.84
C GLY A 21 13.43 15.10 -10.43
N LEU A 22 12.18 14.63 -10.34
CA LEU A 22 11.10 15.41 -9.74
C LEU A 22 11.30 15.52 -8.21
N PRO A 23 10.82 16.61 -7.58
CA PRO A 23 10.93 16.81 -6.13
C PRO A 23 9.88 15.98 -5.39
N ILE A 24 10.02 14.65 -5.43
CA ILE A 24 9.17 13.69 -4.72
C ILE A 24 9.97 12.99 -3.63
N ASP A 25 9.27 12.51 -2.61
CA ASP A 25 9.88 11.87 -1.44
C ASP A 25 9.96 10.34 -1.60
N ARG A 26 9.07 9.75 -2.40
CA ARG A 26 8.91 8.30 -2.48
C ARG A 26 8.22 7.84 -3.76
N ILE A 27 8.48 6.60 -4.12
CA ILE A 27 7.81 5.90 -5.21
C ILE A 27 6.98 4.75 -4.63
N GLU A 28 5.74 4.62 -5.09
CA GLU A 28 4.95 3.40 -4.97
C GLU A 28 5.05 2.61 -6.28
N LEU A 29 5.82 1.53 -6.29
CA LEU A 29 6.04 0.68 -7.45
C LEU A 29 4.94 -0.37 -7.56
N ASN A 30 4.28 -0.35 -8.72
CA ASN A 30 3.15 -1.19 -9.06
C ASN A 30 3.40 -1.91 -10.40
N HIS A 31 2.48 -2.79 -10.77
CA HIS A 31 2.21 -3.21 -12.14
C HIS A 31 0.72 -3.00 -12.46
N ALA A 32 0.33 -2.96 -13.73
CA ALA A 32 -1.07 -2.85 -14.18
C ALA A 32 -1.88 -1.77 -13.40
N LEU A 33 -1.41 -0.53 -13.43
CA LEU A 33 -2.04 0.60 -12.72
C LEU A 33 -3.51 0.80 -13.13
N GLU A 34 -3.85 0.48 -14.38
CA GLU A 34 -5.21 0.48 -14.91
C GLU A 34 -6.17 -0.49 -14.19
N LEU A 35 -5.62 -1.47 -13.47
CA LEU A 35 -6.36 -2.41 -12.61
C LEU A 35 -6.32 -2.01 -11.12
N GLY A 36 -5.85 -0.81 -10.81
CA GLY A 36 -5.67 -0.29 -9.46
C GLY A 36 -4.36 -0.73 -8.79
N GLY A 37 -3.37 -1.17 -9.58
CA GLY A 37 -2.07 -1.61 -9.09
C GLY A 37 -2.06 -3.08 -8.68
N LEU A 38 -1.07 -3.82 -9.16
CA LEU A 38 -0.75 -5.22 -8.87
C LEU A 38 0.72 -5.35 -8.49
N THR A 39 1.11 -6.53 -8.00
CA THR A 39 2.50 -6.82 -7.62
C THR A 39 3.48 -6.57 -8.79
N PRO A 40 4.52 -5.72 -8.63
CA PRO A 40 5.50 -5.47 -9.66
C PRO A 40 6.47 -6.64 -9.84
N SER A 41 7.11 -6.71 -11.00
CA SER A 41 8.22 -7.66 -11.18
C SER A 41 9.46 -7.23 -10.39
N ILE A 42 10.19 -8.19 -9.84
CA ILE A 42 11.48 -7.95 -9.17
C ILE A 42 12.49 -7.34 -10.16
N GLY A 43 12.41 -7.70 -11.45
CA GLY A 43 13.27 -7.12 -12.49
C GLY A 43 13.13 -5.61 -12.58
N LEU A 44 11.90 -5.11 -12.59
CA LEU A 44 11.61 -3.67 -12.61
C LEU A 44 12.11 -2.98 -11.33
N LEU A 45 11.82 -3.56 -10.15
CA LEU A 45 12.32 -3.04 -8.87
C LEU A 45 13.84 -2.88 -8.87
N LYS A 46 14.57 -3.93 -9.27
CA LYS A 46 16.05 -3.91 -9.28
C LYS A 46 16.62 -2.89 -10.25
N GLN A 47 16.00 -2.73 -11.42
CA GLN A 47 16.44 -1.72 -12.39
C GLN A 47 16.28 -0.31 -11.82
N ILE A 48 15.12 0.00 -11.24
CA ILE A 48 14.86 1.33 -10.69
C ILE A 48 15.76 1.60 -9.46
N LYS A 49 15.89 0.63 -8.54
CA LYS A 49 16.78 0.77 -7.35
C LYS A 49 18.25 1.00 -7.71
N ALA A 50 18.69 0.63 -8.91
CA ALA A 50 20.04 0.89 -9.38
C ALA A 50 20.25 2.35 -9.82
N GLU A 51 19.18 3.10 -10.10
CA GLU A 51 19.22 4.46 -10.65
C GLU A 51 18.80 5.55 -9.66
N THR A 52 18.08 5.19 -8.58
CA THR A 52 17.62 6.17 -7.59
C THR A 52 17.87 5.74 -6.15
N SER A 53 18.04 6.74 -5.28
CA SER A 53 18.09 6.57 -3.83
C SER A 53 16.74 6.83 -3.15
N LEU A 54 15.71 7.23 -3.91
CA LEU A 54 14.36 7.38 -3.38
C LEU A 54 13.90 6.06 -2.73
N PRO A 55 13.22 6.12 -1.58
CA PRO A 55 12.52 4.96 -1.04
C PRO A 55 11.51 4.43 -2.07
N ILE A 56 11.45 3.10 -2.21
CA ILE A 56 10.50 2.44 -3.11
C ILE A 56 9.66 1.45 -2.32
N LEU A 57 8.36 1.69 -2.26
CA LEU A 57 7.40 0.77 -1.67
C LEU A 57 6.75 -0.04 -2.78
N CYS A 58 6.67 -1.35 -2.61
CA CYS A 58 6.11 -2.21 -3.64
C CYS A 58 4.70 -2.67 -3.28
N MET A 59 3.79 -2.59 -4.25
CA MET A 59 2.48 -3.23 -4.14
C MET A 59 2.63 -4.74 -4.01
N VAL A 60 1.83 -5.35 -3.13
CA VAL A 60 1.61 -6.80 -3.05
C VAL A 60 0.12 -7.03 -3.17
N ARG A 61 -0.30 -7.37 -4.39
CA ARG A 61 -1.69 -7.62 -4.77
C ARG A 61 -1.70 -8.57 -5.97
N PRO A 62 -2.12 -9.84 -5.80
CA PRO A 62 -1.90 -10.89 -6.80
C PRO A 62 -2.89 -10.82 -7.97
N HIS A 63 -4.06 -10.21 -7.77
CA HIS A 63 -5.10 -10.08 -8.79
C HIS A 63 -6.03 -8.89 -8.53
N ALA A 64 -6.86 -8.57 -9.53
CA ALA A 64 -7.79 -7.43 -9.47
C ALA A 64 -9.19 -7.75 -8.90
N HIS A 65 -9.51 -9.01 -8.58
CA HIS A 65 -10.86 -9.48 -8.20
C HIS A 65 -11.35 -9.11 -6.78
N GLY A 66 -10.78 -8.07 -6.16
CA GLY A 66 -11.08 -7.67 -4.79
C GLY A 66 -9.92 -7.91 -3.82
N PHE A 67 -10.23 -7.91 -2.53
CA PHE A 67 -9.26 -7.94 -1.42
C PHE A 67 -9.53 -9.07 -0.41
N HIS A 68 -10.50 -9.93 -0.70
CA HIS A 68 -10.71 -11.18 0.02
C HIS A 68 -9.97 -12.29 -0.71
N TYR A 69 -9.07 -12.96 -0.01
CA TYR A 69 -8.14 -13.92 -0.61
C TYR A 69 -8.30 -15.28 0.04
N CYS A 70 -8.16 -16.33 -0.75
CA CYS A 70 -8.04 -17.67 -0.21
C CYS A 70 -6.67 -17.88 0.46
N LYS A 71 -6.54 -18.95 1.25
CA LYS A 71 -5.30 -19.28 1.95
C LYS A 71 -4.07 -19.33 1.03
N GLN A 72 -4.21 -19.92 -0.15
CA GLN A 72 -3.12 -20.06 -1.12
C GLN A 72 -2.68 -18.71 -1.70
N GLU A 73 -3.63 -17.79 -1.90
CA GLU A 73 -3.33 -16.43 -2.35
C GLU A 73 -2.63 -15.62 -1.25
N ILE A 74 -3.04 -15.78 0.01
CA ILE A 74 -2.34 -15.16 1.15
C ILE A 74 -0.90 -15.70 1.23
N GLU A 75 -0.70 -17.02 1.14
CA GLU A 75 0.64 -17.62 1.13
C GLU A 75 1.51 -17.10 -0.04
N LEU A 76 0.92 -16.94 -1.23
CA LEU A 76 1.58 -16.33 -2.38
C LEU A 76 1.97 -14.88 -2.11
N MET A 77 1.05 -14.07 -1.57
CA MET A 77 1.32 -12.67 -1.22
C MET A 77 2.45 -12.53 -0.19
N MET A 78 2.48 -13.40 0.82
CA MET A 78 3.57 -13.44 1.80
C MET A 78 4.91 -13.79 1.15
N PHE A 79 4.92 -14.72 0.18
CA PHE A 79 6.10 -15.04 -0.59
C PHE A 79 6.57 -13.85 -1.44
N ASP A 80 5.67 -13.20 -2.18
CA ASP A 80 6.00 -12.04 -3.01
C ASP A 80 6.52 -10.88 -2.17
N ALA A 81 5.89 -10.57 -1.03
CA ALA A 81 6.35 -9.56 -0.09
C ALA A 81 7.78 -9.83 0.37
N LYS A 82 8.06 -11.07 0.78
CA LYS A 82 9.41 -11.48 1.20
C LYS A 82 10.42 -11.29 0.06
N GLN A 83 10.08 -11.73 -1.16
CA GLN A 83 10.98 -11.60 -2.31
C GLN A 83 11.26 -10.13 -2.64
N LEU A 84 10.26 -9.26 -2.60
CA LEU A 84 10.44 -7.82 -2.84
C LEU A 84 11.33 -7.17 -1.77
N LEU A 85 11.12 -7.50 -0.49
CA LEU A 85 11.93 -7.02 0.63
C LEU A 85 13.39 -7.47 0.50
N GLU A 86 13.64 -8.75 0.17
CA GLU A 86 14.98 -9.29 -0.06
C GLU A 86 15.71 -8.63 -1.25
N HIS A 87 14.96 -8.07 -2.20
CA HIS A 87 15.49 -7.39 -3.39
C HIS A 87 15.48 -5.87 -3.29
N GLY A 88 15.27 -5.32 -2.08
CA GLY A 88 15.53 -3.91 -1.78
C GLY A 88 14.31 -3.00 -1.80
N ALA A 89 13.09 -3.55 -1.74
CA ALA A 89 11.92 -2.74 -1.42
C ALA A 89 12.08 -2.11 -0.01
N ASP A 90 11.70 -0.85 0.11
CA ASP A 90 11.76 -0.08 1.36
C ASP A 90 10.48 -0.16 2.18
N GLY A 91 9.46 -0.82 1.64
CA GLY A 91 8.22 -1.16 2.29
C GLY A 91 7.29 -1.89 1.34
N ILE A 92 6.15 -2.31 1.87
CA ILE A 92 5.14 -3.06 1.14
C ILE A 92 3.79 -2.38 1.31
N VAL A 93 3.08 -2.25 0.20
CA VAL A 93 1.71 -1.74 0.13
C VAL A 93 0.77 -2.92 -0.11
N PHE A 94 -0.22 -3.13 0.76
CA PHE A 94 -1.07 -4.33 0.72
C PHE A 94 -2.45 -4.06 1.33
N GLY A 95 -3.35 -5.04 1.30
CA GLY A 95 -4.53 -5.03 2.17
C GLY A 95 -5.34 -6.29 2.06
N PHE A 96 -5.90 -6.72 3.19
CA PHE A 96 -6.68 -7.95 3.33
C PHE A 96 -8.03 -7.63 3.94
N LEU A 97 -9.11 -8.07 3.28
CA LEU A 97 -10.47 -7.95 3.79
C LEU A 97 -11.10 -9.33 3.96
N ASN A 98 -12.00 -9.42 4.94
CA ASN A 98 -12.94 -10.51 5.06
C ASN A 98 -14.05 -10.38 3.99
N GLU A 99 -14.85 -11.43 3.84
CA GLU A 99 -16.00 -11.43 2.91
C GLU A 99 -17.02 -10.32 3.23
N ASP A 100 -17.13 -9.92 4.50
CA ASP A 100 -17.97 -8.82 4.97
C ASP A 100 -17.33 -7.43 4.85
N LEU A 101 -16.16 -7.33 4.20
CA LEU A 101 -15.37 -6.11 4.01
C LEU A 101 -14.78 -5.51 5.31
N SER A 102 -14.82 -6.24 6.42
CA SER A 102 -13.99 -5.91 7.59
C SER A 102 -12.51 -6.24 7.32
N ILE A 103 -11.59 -5.66 8.09
CA ILE A 103 -10.16 -5.97 7.98
C ILE A 103 -9.91 -7.43 8.40
N ASP A 104 -9.19 -8.19 7.58
CA ASP A 104 -8.66 -9.49 8.01
C ASP A 104 -7.44 -9.25 8.92
N GLU A 105 -7.69 -9.23 10.23
CA GLU A 105 -6.69 -8.97 11.26
C GLU A 105 -5.52 -9.96 11.25
N ILE A 106 -5.82 -11.24 10.97
CA ILE A 106 -4.83 -12.31 11.03
C ILE A 106 -3.84 -12.13 9.89
N SER A 107 -4.33 -12.01 8.65
CA SER A 107 -3.49 -11.84 7.47
C SER A 107 -2.76 -10.50 7.50
N THR A 108 -3.44 -9.44 7.95
CA THR A 108 -2.83 -8.11 8.10
C THR A 108 -1.67 -8.16 9.09
N LYS A 109 -1.85 -8.80 10.26
CA LYS A 109 -0.79 -8.91 11.26
C LYS A 109 0.38 -9.78 10.80
N LEU A 110 0.12 -10.87 10.08
CA LEU A 110 1.19 -11.68 9.50
C LEU A 110 2.04 -10.88 8.50
N MET A 111 1.39 -10.07 7.66
CA MET A 111 2.07 -9.21 6.70
C MET A 111 2.90 -8.12 7.39
N THR A 112 2.34 -7.41 8.39
CA THR A 112 3.10 -6.39 9.13
C THR A 112 4.28 -6.99 9.88
N ASP A 113 4.09 -8.13 10.57
CA ASP A 113 5.16 -8.83 11.28
C ASP A 113 6.30 -9.24 10.32
N LEU A 114 5.98 -9.71 9.11
CA LEU A 114 6.98 -9.98 8.06
C LEU A 114 7.71 -8.70 7.65
N ILE A 115 7.00 -7.64 7.26
CA ILE A 115 7.60 -6.39 6.79
C ILE A 115 8.51 -5.76 7.85
N HIS A 116 8.04 -5.72 9.09
CA HIS A 116 8.78 -5.16 10.24
C HIS A 116 9.99 -6.00 10.62
N SER A 117 10.00 -7.31 10.35
CA SER A 117 11.21 -8.15 10.52
C SER A 117 12.37 -7.69 9.62
N TYR A 118 12.08 -7.05 8.49
CA TYR A 118 13.05 -6.40 7.61
C TYR A 118 13.29 -4.91 7.96
N LYS A 119 12.65 -4.40 9.02
CA LYS A 119 12.66 -2.98 9.42
C LYS A 119 12.20 -2.04 8.30
N LYS A 120 11.21 -2.48 7.53
CA LYS A 120 10.62 -1.75 6.41
C LYS A 120 9.21 -1.29 6.76
N GLU A 121 8.65 -0.46 5.90
CA GLU A 121 7.35 0.18 6.13
C GLU A 121 6.17 -0.65 5.61
N ALA A 122 5.11 -0.75 6.41
CA ALA A 122 3.87 -1.43 6.09
C ALA A 122 2.75 -0.41 5.81
N VAL A 123 2.25 -0.38 4.58
CA VAL A 123 1.16 0.52 4.16
C VAL A 123 -0.08 -0.28 3.78
N PHE A 124 -1.21 0.03 4.40
CA PHE A 124 -2.49 -0.53 4.01
C PHE A 124 -3.14 0.31 2.91
N HIS A 125 -3.40 -0.29 1.75
CA HIS A 125 -3.86 0.41 0.55
C HIS A 125 -5.37 0.71 0.56
N LYS A 126 -5.90 1.12 -0.60
CA LYS A 126 -7.31 1.53 -0.80
C LYS A 126 -8.37 0.45 -0.53
N ALA A 127 -8.00 -0.79 -0.19
CA ALA A 127 -8.95 -1.72 0.45
C ALA A 127 -9.60 -1.12 1.70
N PHE A 128 -8.90 -0.22 2.41
CA PHE A 128 -9.44 0.52 3.54
C PHE A 128 -10.73 1.27 3.19
N ASP A 129 -10.80 1.87 2.00
CA ASP A 129 -11.97 2.64 1.55
C ASP A 129 -13.19 1.76 1.29
N GLN A 130 -13.04 0.43 1.18
CA GLN A 130 -14.17 -0.50 1.03
C GLN A 130 -14.77 -0.94 2.36
N THR A 131 -14.15 -0.59 3.49
CA THR A 131 -14.64 -1.00 4.81
C THR A 131 -15.93 -0.25 5.16
N GLY A 132 -16.88 -0.95 5.78
CA GLY A 132 -18.16 -0.34 6.19
C GLY A 132 -18.03 0.70 7.31
N ASN A 133 -16.93 0.67 8.06
CA ASN A 133 -16.68 1.56 9.20
C ASN A 133 -15.19 1.93 9.29
N LEU A 134 -14.83 3.07 8.70
CA LEU A 134 -13.45 3.55 8.63
C LEU A 134 -12.82 3.78 10.01
N GLU A 135 -13.59 4.25 11.00
CA GLU A 135 -13.07 4.53 12.36
C GLU A 135 -12.67 3.24 13.09
N GLU A 136 -13.44 2.18 12.90
CA GLU A 136 -13.11 0.85 13.42
C GLU A 136 -11.94 0.24 12.65
N ALA A 137 -11.95 0.35 11.32
CA ALA A 137 -10.84 -0.10 10.48
C ALA A 137 -9.51 0.55 10.87
N VAL A 138 -9.47 1.86 11.17
CA VAL A 138 -8.24 2.53 11.66
C VAL A 138 -7.75 1.89 12.96
N LYS A 139 -8.63 1.67 13.93
CA LYS A 139 -8.25 1.04 15.22
C LYS A 139 -7.70 -0.36 15.01
N THR A 140 -8.33 -1.14 14.15
CA THR A 140 -7.86 -2.47 13.79
C THR A 140 -6.47 -2.41 13.15
N LEU A 141 -6.27 -1.54 12.16
CA LEU A 141 -4.97 -1.39 11.48
C LEU A 141 -3.86 -0.90 12.43
N ILE A 142 -4.17 -0.02 13.37
CA ILE A 142 -3.24 0.38 14.45
C ILE A 142 -2.86 -0.84 15.31
N SER A 143 -3.83 -1.68 15.69
CA SER A 143 -3.57 -2.88 16.48
C SER A 143 -2.73 -3.93 15.75
N CYS A 144 -2.83 -3.96 14.42
CA CYS A 144 -1.98 -4.78 13.55
C CYS A 144 -0.60 -4.17 13.28
N HIS A 145 -0.30 -2.96 13.78
CA HIS A 145 0.94 -2.23 13.52
C HIS A 145 1.15 -1.82 12.06
N VAL A 146 0.08 -1.41 11.36
CA VAL A 146 0.22 -0.73 10.07
C VAL A 146 0.81 0.67 10.29
N ASP A 147 1.80 1.04 9.49
CA ASP A 147 2.51 2.33 9.62
C ASP A 147 1.74 3.47 8.93
N ARG A 148 1.11 3.20 7.77
CA ARG A 148 0.31 4.18 7.03
C ARG A 148 -0.90 3.57 6.34
N ILE A 149 -1.91 4.41 6.10
CA ILE A 149 -3.12 4.06 5.35
C ILE A 149 -3.21 4.97 4.12
N LEU A 150 -3.37 4.37 2.94
CA LEU A 150 -3.73 5.07 1.71
C LEU A 150 -5.25 5.06 1.56
N THR A 151 -5.86 6.24 1.54
CA THR A 151 -7.33 6.38 1.58
C THR A 151 -7.82 7.62 0.85
N GLU A 152 -8.99 7.51 0.23
CA GLU A 152 -9.78 8.63 -0.30
C GLU A 152 -10.90 9.07 0.66
N GLY A 153 -10.84 8.65 1.93
CA GLY A 153 -11.85 8.93 2.95
C GLY A 153 -13.14 8.13 2.78
N GLY A 154 -13.06 6.90 2.23
CA GLY A 154 -14.21 6.05 1.91
C GLY A 154 -15.06 6.57 0.75
N ASN A 155 -14.53 7.48 -0.07
CA ASN A 155 -15.25 7.97 -1.23
C ASN A 155 -15.05 7.04 -2.43
N HIS A 156 -16.14 6.66 -3.09
CA HIS A 156 -16.12 5.89 -4.35
C HIS A 156 -16.50 6.74 -5.57
N GLN A 157 -16.70 8.06 -5.41
CA GLN A 157 -17.14 8.95 -6.48
C GLN A 157 -15.99 9.49 -7.36
N GLY A 158 -14.76 9.01 -7.15
CA GLY A 158 -13.59 9.36 -7.99
C GLY A 158 -13.10 10.81 -7.85
N GLN A 159 -13.58 11.55 -6.85
CA GLN A 159 -13.14 12.92 -6.56
C GLN A 159 -12.73 13.01 -5.08
N ILE A 160 -11.43 13.12 -4.82
CA ILE A 160 -10.88 13.13 -3.45
C ILE A 160 -11.43 14.25 -2.57
N GLU A 161 -11.88 15.35 -3.17
CA GLU A 161 -12.44 16.51 -2.48
C GLU A 161 -13.61 16.15 -1.55
N TYR A 162 -14.46 15.20 -1.95
CA TYR A 162 -15.58 14.75 -1.11
C TYR A 162 -15.12 13.90 0.08
N GLY A 163 -13.93 13.32 0.02
CA GLY A 163 -13.32 12.57 1.11
C GLY A 163 -12.65 13.46 2.17
N LEU A 164 -12.36 14.73 1.85
CA LEU A 164 -11.60 15.63 2.72
C LEU A 164 -12.19 15.78 4.13
N PRO A 165 -13.52 15.92 4.34
CA PRO A 165 -14.07 15.99 5.69
C PRO A 165 -13.82 14.72 6.50
N THR A 166 -13.92 13.55 5.86
CA THR A 166 -13.63 12.26 6.50
C THR A 166 -12.14 12.13 6.82
N LEU A 167 -11.25 12.47 5.90
CA LEU A 167 -9.81 12.46 6.11
C LEU A 167 -9.40 13.36 7.29
N ALA A 168 -9.95 14.58 7.34
CA ALA A 168 -9.70 15.50 8.44
C ALA A 168 -10.13 14.91 9.80
N ARG A 169 -11.29 14.24 9.85
CA ARG A 169 -11.78 13.56 11.06
C ARG A 169 -10.89 12.40 11.47
N LEU A 170 -10.49 11.53 10.53
CA LEU A 170 -9.62 10.39 10.81
C LEU A 170 -8.25 10.84 11.34
N ILE A 171 -7.67 11.88 10.73
CA ILE A 171 -6.40 12.47 11.20
C ILE A 171 -6.56 13.03 12.62
N GLN A 172 -7.61 13.80 12.88
CA GLN A 172 -7.84 14.40 14.21
C GLN A 172 -8.00 13.35 15.33
N ASN A 173 -8.57 12.20 15.01
CA ASN A 173 -8.89 11.16 15.99
C ASN A 173 -7.71 10.22 16.26
N HIS A 174 -6.76 10.07 15.34
CA HIS A 174 -5.76 8.99 15.36
C HIS A 174 -4.30 9.42 15.05
N GLN A 175 -4.03 10.71 14.79
CA GLN A 175 -2.68 11.29 14.65
C GLN A 175 -2.43 12.44 15.63
#